data_AF-A0A8I0FBS3-F1
#
_entry.id   AF-A0A8I0FBS3-F1
#
_cell.length_a   1.000
_cell.length_b   1.000
_cell.length_c   1.000
_cell.angle_alpha   90.00
_cell.angle_beta   90.00
_cell.angle_gamma   90.00
#
_symmetry.space_group_name_H-M   'P 1'
#
loop_
_entity.id
_entity.type
_entity.pdbx_description
1 polymer ?
#
loop_
_entity_poly.entity_id
_entity_poly.type
_entity_poly.pdbx_seq_one_letter_code
_entity_poly.pdbx_strand_id
1 'polypeptide(L)'
;SQSTTASQSQVNAGGRTSIVATGAGDQSNINIIGSDVLGQQGTRLAADNNVNIKAAEQNHLEESKNESAGWNAGVAVSYGSNGLAFGVTAGGNVGKGKGDGSETSYLTSHVGSKDSLTTISSGNATNIIGGQVQGKGVQIEADNLNVESLQNKADYKSKQQNVSGQATVGYGAS
;
A
#
# COMPACT_ATOMS: atom_id res chain seq x y z
N SER A 1 -0.57 -0.88 14.61
CA SER A 1 -0.73 -0.34 13.26
C SER A 1 -2.06 0.38 13.16
N GLN A 2 -2.12 1.44 12.35
CA GLN A 2 -3.36 2.12 11.96
C GLN A 2 -3.48 2.06 10.45
N SER A 3 -4.69 1.86 9.92
CA SER A 3 -4.89 1.80 8.47
C SER A 3 -6.21 2.44 8.07
N THR A 4 -6.17 3.24 7.00
CA THR A 4 -7.35 3.71 6.28
C THR A 4 -7.47 2.89 5.00
N THR A 5 -8.54 2.10 4.91
CA THR A 5 -8.80 1.22 3.77
C THR A 5 -10.02 1.73 3.02
N ALA A 6 -9.86 2.04 1.74
CA ALA A 6 -10.98 2.32 0.84
C ALA A 6 -11.72 1.01 0.53
N SER A 7 -13.06 1.07 0.47
CA SER A 7 -13.89 -0.06 0.05
C SER A 7 -14.32 0.13 -1.40
N GLN A 8 -14.04 -0.88 -2.22
CA GLN A 8 -14.40 -0.85 -3.63
C GLN A 8 -15.92 -0.98 -3.80
N SER A 9 -16.51 -0.07 -4.56
CA SER A 9 -17.91 -0.18 -5.00
C SER A 9 -17.97 -0.60 -6.46
N GLN A 10 -19.03 -1.31 -6.86
CA GLN A 10 -19.17 -1.81 -8.22
C GLN A 10 -20.59 -1.64 -8.79
N VAL A 11 -20.66 -1.15 -10.02
CA VAL A 11 -21.82 -1.29 -10.91
C VAL A 11 -21.41 -2.24 -12.03
N ASN A 12 -22.05 -3.39 -12.13
CA ASN A 12 -21.75 -4.39 -13.16
C ASN A 12 -23.04 -4.85 -13.84
N ALA A 13 -23.18 -4.53 -15.13
CA ALA A 13 -24.33 -4.93 -15.94
C ALA A 13 -23.90 -5.84 -17.08
N GLY A 14 -24.60 -6.97 -17.27
CA GLY A 14 -24.47 -7.80 -18.48
C GLY A 14 -24.91 -7.09 -19.78
N GLY A 15 -25.66 -5.99 -19.64
CA GLY A 15 -26.05 -5.10 -20.72
C GLY A 15 -25.20 -3.82 -20.77
N ARG A 16 -25.84 -2.70 -21.13
CA ARG A 16 -25.22 -1.38 -21.11
C ARG A 16 -25.37 -0.74 -19.73
N THR A 17 -24.30 -0.12 -19.24
CA THR A 17 -24.34 0.78 -18.07
C THR A 17 -24.38 2.23 -18.57
N SER A 18 -25.34 3.03 -18.08
CA SER A 18 -25.45 4.45 -18.42
C SER A 18 -25.66 5.28 -17.16
N ILE A 19 -24.72 6.17 -16.85
CA ILE A 19 -24.80 7.11 -15.73
C ILE A 19 -24.87 8.52 -16.30
N VAL A 20 -25.88 9.27 -15.87
CA VAL A 20 -26.18 10.61 -16.40
C VAL A 20 -26.39 11.57 -15.22
N ALA A 21 -25.63 12.65 -15.17
CA ALA A 21 -25.75 13.70 -14.17
C ALA A 21 -26.04 15.03 -14.88
N THR A 22 -27.27 15.54 -14.77
CA THR A 22 -27.72 16.74 -15.47
C THR A 22 -28.60 17.63 -14.59
N GLY A 23 -28.74 18.90 -14.98
CA GLY A 23 -29.70 19.84 -14.38
C GLY A 23 -29.26 20.53 -13.08
N ALA A 24 -28.09 20.22 -12.56
CA ALA A 24 -27.51 20.83 -11.36
C ALA A 24 -26.37 21.82 -11.66
N GLY A 25 -26.21 22.26 -12.92
CA GLY A 25 -25.14 23.16 -13.35
C GLY A 25 -23.76 22.63 -12.97
N ASP A 26 -22.96 23.42 -12.25
CA ASP A 26 -21.62 23.03 -11.80
C ASP A 26 -21.61 21.83 -10.82
N GLN A 27 -22.78 21.44 -10.29
CA GLN A 27 -22.90 20.24 -9.44
C GLN A 27 -23.27 18.97 -10.19
N SER A 28 -23.55 19.05 -11.50
CA SER A 28 -23.81 17.92 -12.38
C SER A 28 -22.54 17.12 -12.67
N ASN A 29 -21.97 16.50 -11.64
CA ASN A 29 -20.72 15.76 -11.72
C ASN A 29 -20.96 14.26 -11.56
N ILE A 30 -20.21 13.43 -12.30
CA ILE A 30 -20.08 12.00 -12.03
C ILE A 30 -18.76 11.78 -11.29
N ASN A 31 -18.80 11.12 -10.14
CA ASN A 31 -17.61 10.77 -9.35
C ASN A 31 -17.50 9.26 -9.18
N ILE A 32 -16.53 8.65 -9.86
CA ILE A 32 -16.13 7.25 -9.72
C ILE A 32 -14.79 7.22 -8.98
N ILE A 33 -14.82 6.85 -7.69
CA ILE A 33 -13.66 6.92 -6.80
C ILE A 33 -13.42 5.56 -6.18
N GLY A 34 -12.24 4.96 -6.41
CA GLY A 34 -11.92 3.59 -6.05
C GLY A 34 -13.02 2.58 -6.40
N SER A 35 -13.65 2.74 -7.57
CA SER A 35 -14.88 2.02 -7.93
C SER A 35 -14.85 1.48 -9.35
N ASP A 36 -15.61 0.42 -9.58
CA ASP A 36 -15.79 -0.20 -10.89
C ASP A 36 -17.15 0.14 -11.50
N VAL A 37 -17.16 0.58 -12.76
CA VAL A 37 -18.38 0.80 -13.54
C VAL A 37 -18.25 0.07 -14.87
N LEU A 38 -18.93 -1.07 -14.96
CA LEU A 38 -18.79 -2.03 -16.05
C LEU A 38 -20.15 -2.25 -16.73
N GLY A 39 -20.18 -2.14 -18.05
CA GLY A 39 -21.30 -2.57 -18.88
C GLY A 39 -20.78 -3.44 -20.00
N GLN A 40 -21.17 -4.72 -20.03
CA GLN A 40 -20.63 -5.70 -20.97
C GLN A 40 -21.06 -5.45 -22.42
N GLN A 41 -22.15 -4.70 -22.63
CA GLN A 41 -22.59 -4.24 -23.97
C GLN A 41 -22.36 -2.74 -24.19
N GLY A 42 -21.61 -2.10 -23.30
CA GLY A 42 -21.17 -0.72 -23.41
C GLY A 42 -21.33 0.05 -22.10
N THR A 43 -20.52 1.09 -21.95
CA THR A 43 -20.55 1.98 -20.78
C THR A 43 -20.67 3.42 -21.26
N ARG A 44 -21.64 4.18 -20.74
CA ARG A 44 -21.83 5.60 -21.04
C ARG A 44 -21.83 6.42 -19.76
N LEU A 45 -20.95 7.40 -19.68
CA LEU A 45 -20.95 8.43 -18.65
C LEU A 45 -21.25 9.77 -19.31
N ALA A 46 -22.23 10.51 -18.81
CA ALA A 46 -22.56 11.84 -19.31
C ALA A 46 -22.86 12.81 -18.16
N ALA A 47 -22.11 13.89 -18.07
CA ALA A 47 -22.25 14.89 -17.02
C ALA A 47 -22.31 16.29 -17.63
N ASP A 48 -23.25 17.14 -17.20
CA ASP A 48 -23.30 18.54 -17.66
C ASP A 48 -22.05 19.34 -17.19
N ASN A 49 -21.37 18.89 -16.12
CA ASN A 49 -20.12 19.49 -15.67
C ASN A 49 -18.95 18.50 -15.80
N ASN A 50 -18.52 17.85 -14.72
CA ASN A 50 -17.31 17.01 -14.73
C ASN A 50 -17.61 15.51 -14.68
N VAL A 51 -16.73 14.72 -15.31
CA VAL A 51 -16.59 13.28 -15.04
C VAL A 51 -15.25 13.03 -14.35
N ASN A 52 -15.29 12.54 -13.12
CA ASN A 52 -14.12 12.25 -12.31
C ASN A 52 -13.97 10.73 -12.12
N ILE A 53 -12.88 10.16 -12.62
CA ILE A 53 -12.51 8.75 -12.49
C ILE A 53 -11.18 8.72 -11.73
N LYS A 54 -11.24 8.52 -10.42
CA LYS A 54 -10.10 8.70 -9.52
C LYS A 54 -9.83 7.44 -8.71
N ALA A 55 -8.57 7.15 -8.42
CA ALA A 55 -8.26 6.16 -7.40
C ALA A 55 -8.67 6.68 -6.02
N ALA A 56 -8.98 5.77 -5.09
CA ALA A 56 -9.12 6.11 -3.68
C ALA A 56 -7.79 5.86 -2.95
N GLU A 57 -7.30 6.86 -2.22
CA GLU A 57 -6.08 6.74 -1.41
C GLU A 57 -6.31 5.81 -0.21
N GLN A 58 -5.30 4.99 0.08
CA GLN A 58 -5.22 4.10 1.23
C GLN A 58 -3.90 4.37 1.96
N ASN A 59 -3.95 4.45 3.29
CA ASN A 59 -2.77 4.69 4.11
C ASN A 59 -2.61 3.58 5.15
N HIS A 60 -1.38 3.09 5.32
CA HIS A 60 -1.02 2.11 6.33
C HIS A 60 0.16 2.61 7.16
N LEU A 61 -0.03 2.65 8.48
CA LEU A 61 0.96 3.06 9.46
C LEU A 61 1.31 1.87 10.36
N GLU A 62 2.57 1.50 10.39
CA GLU A 62 3.11 0.44 11.24
C GLU A 62 4.08 1.03 12.25
N GLU A 63 3.82 0.79 13.54
CA GLU A 63 4.77 1.07 14.61
C GLU A 63 5.12 -0.25 15.28
N SER A 64 6.41 -0.52 15.42
CA SER A 64 6.96 -1.73 15.97
C SER A 64 7.96 -1.39 17.07
N LYS A 65 7.93 -2.15 18.17
CA LYS A 65 8.88 -2.06 19.26
C LYS A 65 9.26 -3.47 19.68
N ASN A 66 10.54 -3.76 19.77
CA ASN A 66 11.04 -5.03 20.25
C ASN A 66 12.01 -4.82 21.42
N GLU A 67 11.92 -5.66 22.44
CA GLU A 67 12.85 -5.69 23.55
C GLU A 67 13.23 -7.15 23.81
N SER A 68 14.53 -7.46 23.86
CA SER A 68 15.05 -8.78 24.16
C SER A 68 16.04 -8.71 25.31
N ALA A 69 16.02 -9.72 26.16
CA ALA A 69 17.04 -9.93 27.18
C ALA A 69 17.33 -11.42 27.28
N GLY A 70 18.61 -11.78 27.41
CA GLY A 70 19.06 -13.16 27.49
C GLY A 70 20.19 -13.28 28.50
N TRP A 71 20.28 -14.46 29.11
CA TRP A 71 21.40 -14.84 29.95
C TRP A 71 21.84 -16.24 29.53
N ASN A 72 23.15 -16.49 29.56
CA ASN A 72 23.72 -17.78 29.24
C ASN A 72 24.72 -18.20 30.32
N ALA A 73 24.72 -19.50 30.63
CA ALA A 73 25.72 -20.12 31.49
C ALA A 73 26.13 -21.45 30.85
N GLY A 74 27.42 -21.76 30.90
CA GLY A 74 27.93 -22.98 30.27
C GLY A 74 29.34 -23.33 30.70
N VAL A 75 29.73 -24.57 30.42
CA VAL A 75 31.09 -25.04 30.59
C VAL A 75 31.90 -24.76 29.33
N ALA A 76 33.13 -24.29 29.48
CA ALA A 76 34.08 -24.07 28.41
C ALA A 76 35.27 -25.02 28.57
N VAL A 77 35.65 -25.66 27.47
CA VAL A 77 36.88 -26.45 27.35
C VAL A 77 37.68 -25.85 26.22
N SER A 78 38.92 -25.44 26.48
CA SER A 78 39.85 -24.96 25.46
C SER A 78 41.14 -25.77 25.49
N TYR A 79 41.74 -25.98 24.32
CA TYR A 79 43.00 -26.69 24.13
C TYR A 79 43.96 -25.79 23.38
N GLY A 80 45.15 -25.54 23.94
CA GLY A 80 46.16 -24.67 23.36
C GLY A 80 47.58 -25.07 23.78
N SER A 81 48.55 -24.24 23.41
CA SER A 81 49.99 -24.49 23.61
C SER A 81 50.41 -24.75 25.07
N ASN A 82 49.56 -24.40 26.04
CA ASN A 82 49.78 -24.57 27.48
C ASN A 82 48.87 -25.65 28.11
N GLY A 83 48.36 -26.60 27.32
CA GLY A 83 47.55 -27.72 27.83
C GLY A 83 46.03 -27.51 27.77
N LEU A 84 45.29 -28.41 28.41
CA LEU A 84 43.83 -28.37 28.53
C LEU A 84 43.41 -27.38 29.62
N ALA A 85 42.50 -26.47 29.31
CA ALA A 85 41.88 -25.56 30.26
C ALA A 85 40.38 -25.80 30.34
N PHE A 86 39.87 -25.82 31.58
CA PHE A 86 38.45 -25.96 31.89
C PHE A 86 37.97 -24.68 32.57
N GLY A 87 36.83 -24.17 32.15
CA GLY A 87 36.23 -22.98 32.72
C GLY A 87 34.71 -23.00 32.76
N VAL A 88 34.16 -22.12 33.57
CA VAL A 88 32.75 -21.78 33.59
C VAL A 88 32.57 -20.41 32.95
N THR A 89 31.54 -20.28 32.12
CA THR A 89 31.18 -19.03 31.45
C THR A 89 29.82 -18.58 31.92
N ALA A 90 29.67 -17.27 32.09
CA ALA A 90 28.40 -16.61 32.31
C ALA A 90 28.34 -15.36 31.46
N GLY A 91 27.21 -15.10 30.83
CA GLY A 91 27.01 -13.93 30.00
C GLY A 91 25.56 -13.50 29.95
N GLY A 92 25.34 -12.32 29.38
CA GLY A 92 24.02 -11.77 29.17
C GLY A 92 23.99 -10.80 28.01
N ASN A 93 22.80 -10.60 27.47
CA ASN A 93 22.53 -9.68 26.38
C ASN A 93 21.21 -8.95 26.62
N VAL A 94 21.14 -7.70 26.16
CA VAL A 94 19.92 -6.91 26.07
C VAL A 94 19.86 -6.23 24.71
N GLY A 95 18.71 -6.29 24.06
CA GLY A 95 18.44 -5.65 22.78
C GLY A 95 17.17 -4.82 22.88
N LYS A 96 17.16 -3.63 22.28
CA LYS A 96 15.95 -2.82 22.09
C LYS A 96 15.90 -2.30 20.66
N GLY A 97 14.72 -2.38 20.08
CA GLY A 97 14.41 -2.00 18.72
C GLY A 97 13.14 -1.18 18.65
N LYS A 98 13.10 -0.23 17.73
CA LYS A 98 11.87 0.40 17.26
C LYS A 98 11.89 0.57 15.76
N GLY A 99 10.74 0.47 15.12
CA GLY A 99 10.57 0.68 13.69
C GLY A 99 9.23 1.35 13.40
N ASP A 100 9.26 2.38 12.57
CA ASP A 100 8.11 3.15 12.12
C ASP A 100 8.03 3.05 10.59
N GLY A 101 6.91 2.58 10.07
CA GLY A 101 6.63 2.42 8.64
C GLY A 101 5.36 3.18 8.24
N SER A 102 5.39 3.84 7.09
CA SER A 102 4.23 4.48 6.48
C SER A 102 4.14 4.09 5.01
N GLU A 103 2.98 3.64 4.57
CA GLU A 103 2.69 3.27 3.20
C GLU A 103 1.45 4.01 2.70
N THR A 104 1.53 4.57 1.50
CA THR A 104 0.40 5.12 0.74
C THR A 104 0.23 4.28 -0.52
N SER A 105 -0.95 3.69 -0.67
CA SER A 105 -1.37 2.92 -1.85
C SER A 105 -2.70 3.44 -2.39
N TYR A 106 -3.08 3.01 -3.59
CA TYR A 106 -4.27 3.52 -4.26
C TYR A 106 -5.16 2.39 -4.77
N LEU A 107 -6.45 2.45 -4.41
CA LEU A 107 -7.49 1.60 -4.98
C LEU A 107 -7.96 2.22 -6.30
N THR A 108 -7.53 1.64 -7.41
CA THR A 108 -7.84 2.08 -8.77
C THR A 108 -9.34 2.06 -9.08
N SER A 109 -9.85 3.07 -9.78
CA SER A 109 -11.18 3.02 -10.42
C SER A 109 -11.10 2.42 -11.81
N HIS A 110 -12.05 1.55 -12.18
CA HIS A 110 -12.13 0.97 -13.53
C HIS A 110 -13.47 1.34 -14.20
N VAL A 111 -13.41 1.86 -15.42
CA VAL A 111 -14.59 2.21 -16.20
C VAL A 111 -14.55 1.50 -17.55
N GLY A 112 -15.63 0.81 -17.89
CA GLY A 112 -15.81 0.15 -19.17
C GLY A 112 -15.34 -1.29 -19.21
N SER A 113 -15.65 -1.97 -20.32
CA SER A 113 -15.30 -3.38 -20.55
C SER A 113 -14.59 -3.51 -21.89
N LYS A 114 -13.47 -4.25 -21.93
CA LYS A 114 -12.56 -4.38 -23.07
C LYS A 114 -13.25 -4.78 -24.38
N ASP A 115 -14.36 -5.50 -24.30
CA ASP A 115 -15.09 -6.01 -25.48
C ASP A 115 -16.23 -5.09 -25.94
N SER A 116 -16.43 -3.95 -25.28
CA SER A 116 -17.55 -3.05 -25.51
C SER A 116 -17.12 -1.59 -25.70
N LEU A 117 -18.01 -0.75 -26.23
CA LEU A 117 -17.73 0.68 -26.39
C LEU A 117 -17.88 1.41 -25.04
N THR A 118 -16.91 2.25 -24.71
CA THR A 118 -16.98 3.17 -23.57
C THR A 118 -17.03 4.60 -24.07
N THR A 119 -18.07 5.35 -23.68
CA THR A 119 -18.24 6.77 -24.03
C THR A 119 -18.32 7.62 -22.77
N ILE A 120 -17.57 8.71 -22.77
CA ILE A 120 -17.54 9.69 -21.69
C ILE A 120 -17.81 11.06 -22.30
N SER A 121 -18.80 11.76 -21.76
CA SER A 121 -19.14 13.13 -22.16
C SER A 121 -19.21 14.00 -20.90
N SER A 122 -18.46 15.10 -20.90
CA SER A 122 -18.43 16.07 -19.82
C SER A 122 -18.54 17.48 -20.39
N GLY A 123 -19.44 18.31 -19.87
CA GLY A 123 -19.56 19.70 -20.32
C GLY A 123 -18.37 20.58 -19.92
N ASN A 124 -17.51 20.14 -18.98
CA ASN A 124 -16.28 20.83 -18.60
C ASN A 124 -15.07 19.90 -18.69
N ALA A 125 -14.78 19.12 -17.65
CA ALA A 125 -13.58 18.30 -17.62
C ALA A 125 -13.86 16.81 -17.39
N THR A 126 -13.09 15.98 -18.07
CA THR A 126 -12.92 14.57 -17.74
C THR A 126 -11.56 14.38 -17.07
N ASN A 127 -11.56 13.90 -15.82
CA ASN A 127 -10.36 13.67 -15.02
C ASN A 127 -10.17 12.17 -14.78
N ILE A 128 -9.07 11.61 -15.25
CA ILE A 128 -8.66 10.21 -15.05
C ILE A 128 -7.38 10.21 -14.22
N ILE A 129 -7.50 10.08 -12.89
CA ILE A 129 -6.38 10.25 -11.95
C ILE A 129 -6.19 8.96 -11.15
N GLY A 130 -5.19 8.16 -11.51
CA GLY A 130 -5.02 6.81 -10.96
C GLY A 130 -6.18 5.86 -11.30
N GLY A 131 -7.07 6.26 -12.21
CA GLY A 131 -8.15 5.43 -12.76
C GLY A 131 -7.78 4.83 -14.11
N GLN A 132 -8.53 3.81 -14.52
CA GLN A 132 -8.40 3.17 -15.82
C GLN A 132 -9.74 3.20 -16.57
N VAL A 133 -9.69 3.60 -17.84
CA VAL A 133 -10.83 3.55 -18.75
C VAL A 133 -10.48 2.59 -19.88
N GLN A 134 -11.34 1.60 -20.12
CA GLN A 134 -11.12 0.55 -21.10
C GLN A 134 -12.33 0.33 -22.00
N GLY A 135 -12.10 -0.20 -23.20
CA GLY A 135 -13.13 -0.50 -24.17
C GLY A 135 -12.55 -1.05 -25.46
N LYS A 136 -13.40 -1.68 -26.28
CA LYS A 136 -13.10 -1.97 -27.70
C LYS A 136 -12.90 -0.66 -28.47
N GLY A 137 -13.55 0.39 -28.00
CA GLY A 137 -13.22 1.77 -28.28
C GLY A 137 -13.50 2.61 -27.03
N VAL A 138 -12.72 3.68 -26.85
CA VAL A 138 -12.95 4.70 -25.83
C VAL A 138 -13.14 6.02 -26.56
N GLN A 139 -14.28 6.68 -26.32
CA GLN A 139 -14.58 8.01 -26.87
C GLN A 139 -14.80 8.97 -25.70
N ILE A 140 -14.10 10.10 -25.73
CA ILE A 140 -14.18 11.14 -24.71
C ILE A 140 -14.50 12.46 -25.41
N GLU A 141 -15.58 13.10 -24.98
CA GLU A 141 -15.99 14.44 -25.39
C GLU A 141 -15.96 15.34 -24.15
N ALA A 142 -15.02 16.27 -24.11
CA ALA A 142 -14.77 17.17 -22.98
C ALA A 142 -14.06 18.43 -23.46
N ASP A 143 -14.28 19.56 -22.79
CA ASP A 143 -13.47 20.75 -23.02
C ASP A 143 -12.04 20.52 -22.55
N ASN A 144 -11.87 19.80 -21.43
CA ASN A 144 -10.57 19.45 -20.88
C ASN A 144 -10.47 17.95 -20.53
N LEU A 145 -9.36 17.31 -20.90
CA LEU A 145 -9.04 15.94 -20.53
C LEU A 145 -7.74 15.92 -19.72
N ASN A 146 -7.85 15.51 -18.45
CA ASN A 146 -6.70 15.35 -17.56
C ASN A 146 -6.46 13.87 -17.29
N VAL A 147 -5.24 13.39 -17.53
CA VAL A 147 -4.84 12.00 -17.29
C VAL A 147 -3.58 12.00 -16.44
N GLU A 148 -3.66 11.42 -15.25
CA GLU A 148 -2.57 11.38 -14.28
C GLU A 148 -2.44 9.99 -13.67
N SER A 149 -1.20 9.55 -13.51
CA SER A 149 -0.86 8.31 -12.81
C SER A 149 -0.48 8.61 -11.37
N LEU A 150 -0.94 7.81 -10.42
CA LEU A 150 -0.56 7.89 -9.02
C LEU A 150 0.49 6.81 -8.71
N GLN A 151 1.49 7.14 -7.90
CA GLN A 151 2.55 6.22 -7.49
C GLN A 151 2.39 5.86 -6.02
N ASN A 152 2.50 4.57 -5.71
CA ASN A 152 2.55 4.13 -4.31
C ASN A 152 3.86 4.58 -3.65
N LYS A 153 3.81 4.87 -2.35
CA LYS A 153 4.96 5.31 -1.57
C LYS A 153 5.08 4.48 -0.30
N ALA A 154 6.29 4.05 0.05
CA ALA A 154 6.58 3.41 1.34
C ALA A 154 7.82 4.06 1.97
N ASP A 155 7.67 4.55 3.20
CA ASP A 155 8.74 5.13 4.02
C ASP A 155 8.94 4.26 5.25
N TYR A 156 10.18 3.82 5.51
CA TYR A 156 10.51 2.97 6.66
C TYR A 156 11.72 3.51 7.44
N LYS A 157 11.57 3.62 8.77
CA LYS A 157 12.64 4.05 9.69
C LYS A 157 12.76 3.04 10.81
N SER A 158 13.94 2.48 11.02
CA SER A 158 14.20 1.58 12.15
C SER A 158 15.45 1.98 12.92
N LYS A 159 15.45 1.68 14.22
CA LYS A 159 16.60 1.84 15.11
C LYS A 159 16.69 0.62 16.03
N GLN A 160 17.81 -0.09 15.95
CA GLN A 160 18.12 -1.25 16.79
C GLN A 160 19.38 -0.96 17.63
N GLN A 161 19.34 -1.29 18.92
CA GLN A 161 20.48 -1.25 19.84
C GLN A 161 20.61 -2.60 20.53
N ASN A 162 21.80 -3.20 20.51
CA ASN A 162 22.08 -4.46 21.19
C ASN A 162 23.34 -4.29 22.04
N VAL A 163 23.32 -4.79 23.27
CA VAL A 163 24.44 -4.80 24.21
C VAL A 163 24.58 -6.23 24.74
N SER A 164 25.79 -6.79 24.74
CA SER A 164 26.08 -8.10 25.31
C SER A 164 27.41 -8.09 26.07
N GLY A 165 27.55 -8.99 27.03
CA GLY A 165 28.77 -9.19 27.80
C GLY A 165 28.89 -10.63 28.30
N GLN A 166 30.11 -11.16 28.33
CA GLN A 166 30.41 -12.52 28.79
C GLN A 166 31.70 -12.53 29.61
N ALA A 167 31.71 -13.30 30.70
CA ALA A 167 32.86 -13.55 31.56
C ALA A 167 33.13 -15.06 31.65
N THR A 168 34.41 -15.43 31.70
CA THR A 168 34.88 -16.82 31.83
C THR A 168 35.88 -16.92 32.97
N VAL A 169 35.68 -17.88 33.86
CA VAL A 169 36.61 -18.20 34.94
C VAL A 169 37.00 -19.66 34.82
N GLY A 170 38.31 -19.95 34.77
CA GLY A 170 38.80 -21.31 34.57
C GLY A 170 40.24 -21.50 35.01
N TYR A 171 40.62 -22.75 35.20
CA TYR A 171 41.97 -23.17 35.57
C TYR A 171 42.51 -24.10 34.48
N GLY A 172 43.77 -23.88 34.10
CA GLY A 172 44.50 -24.71 33.14
C GLY A 172 45.71 -25.33 33.81
N ALA A 173 45.93 -26.62 33.60
CA ALA A 173 47.16 -27.28 34.03
C ALA A 173 48.25 -26.99 32.99
N SER A 174 49.28 -26.27 33.39
CA SER A 174 50.55 -26.13 32.67
C SER A 174 51.37 -27.41 32.73
#